data_AF-A0AAU8M4P0-F1
#
_entry.id   AF-A0AAU8M4P0-F1
#
_cell.length_a   1.000
_cell.length_b   1.000
_cell.length_c   1.000
_cell.angle_alpha   90.00
_cell.angle_beta   90.00
_cell.angle_gamma   90.00
#
_symmetry.space_group_name_H-M   'P 1'
#
loop_
_entity.id
_entity.type
_entity.pdbx_description
1 polymer ?
#
loop_
_entity_poly.entity_id
_entity_poly.type
_entity_poly.pdbx_seq_one_letter_code
_entity_poly.pdbx_strand_id
1 'polypeptide(L)' 'MTVRVTERDDAHLSHEAVADGIQIWDVHQQDQLVGMFHIESDALRYKEELEALESQGNH' A
#
# COMPACT_ATOMS: atom_id res chain seq x y z
N MET A 1 12.40 1.12 9.48
CA MET A 1 11.62 2.26 8.93
C MET A 1 10.13 2.01 9.11
N THR A 2 9.24 3.02 9.20
CA THR A 2 7.79 2.80 9.29
C THR A 2 7.19 2.65 7.90
N VAL A 3 6.63 1.48 7.60
CA VAL A 3 5.88 1.20 6.37
C VAL A 3 4.38 1.34 6.64
N ARG A 4 3.67 2.08 5.78
CA ARG A 4 2.23 2.35 5.89
C ARG A 4 1.55 1.89 4.62
N VAL A 5 0.52 1.08 4.78
CA VAL A 5 -0.35 0.68 3.69
C VAL A 5 -1.55 1.61 3.71
N THR A 6 -1.84 2.25 2.59
CA THR A 6 -2.96 3.17 2.42
C THR A 6 -3.81 2.71 1.26
N GLU A 7 -5.10 2.52 1.50
CA GLU A 7 -6.07 2.35 0.42
C GLU A 7 -6.11 3.64 -0.39
N ARG A 8 -5.91 3.53 -1.71
CA ARG A 8 -6.21 4.60 -2.65
C ARG A 8 -7.72 4.61 -2.84
N ASP A 9 -8.36 5.25 -1.87
CA ASP A 9 -9.79 5.52 -1.91
C ASP A 9 -10.03 6.65 -2.92
N ASP A 10 -10.36 6.27 -4.16
CA ASP A 10 -10.87 7.19 -5.18
C ASP A 10 -12.27 7.76 -4.80
N ALA A 11 -12.80 7.48 -3.59
CA ALA A 11 -14.16 7.86 -3.19
C ALA A 11 -14.33 9.37 -2.88
N HIS A 12 -13.27 10.18 -2.97
CA HIS A 12 -13.40 11.63 -2.95
C HIS A 12 -13.81 12.24 -4.30
N LEU A 13 -13.85 11.48 -5.40
CA LEU A 13 -14.22 11.99 -6.72
C LEU A 13 -15.64 11.61 -7.15
N SER A 14 -16.63 12.17 -6.44
CA SER A 14 -18.02 12.36 -6.91
C SER A 14 -18.84 11.09 -7.25
N HIS A 15 -20.12 11.16 -6.87
CA HIS A 15 -21.19 10.16 -6.95
C HIS A 15 -21.48 9.50 -8.33
N GLU A 16 -20.66 9.71 -9.36
CA GLU A 16 -20.94 9.26 -10.73
C GLU A 16 -19.82 8.40 -11.38
N ALA A 17 -18.72 8.11 -10.68
CA ALA A 17 -17.58 7.36 -11.23
C ALA A 17 -17.28 6.01 -10.53
N VAL A 18 -18.28 5.36 -9.93
CA VAL A 18 -18.19 3.91 -9.61
C VAL A 18 -18.43 3.12 -10.90
N ALA A 19 -17.44 3.14 -11.78
CA ALA A 19 -17.35 2.22 -12.90
C ALA A 19 -15.99 1.56 -12.78
N ASP A 20 -15.98 0.29 -12.36
CA ASP A 20 -14.82 -0.50 -11.96
C ASP A 20 -14.25 -0.13 -10.58
N GLY A 21 -14.84 -0.68 -9.51
CA GLY A 21 -14.37 -0.56 -8.12
C GLY A 21 -13.04 -1.27 -7.87
N ILE A 22 -11.97 -0.80 -8.51
CA ILE A 22 -10.62 -1.31 -8.35
C ILE A 22 -10.03 -0.66 -7.09
N GLN A 23 -10.01 -1.42 -5.99
CA GLN A 23 -9.34 -1.03 -4.76
C GLN A 23 -7.83 -1.17 -4.93
N ILE A 24 -7.14 -0.04 -5.06
CA ILE A 24 -5.68 -0.01 -5.12
C ILE A 24 -5.14 0.26 -3.72
N TRP A 25 -4.12 -0.47 -3.33
CA TRP A 25 -3.42 -0.36 -2.06
C TRP A 25 -2.01 0.12 -2.31
N ASP A 26 -1.74 1.36 -1.91
CA ASP A 26 -0.42 1.96 -1.96
C ASP A 26 0.37 1.60 -0.70
N VAL A 27 1.59 1.07 -0.88
CA VAL A 27 2.54 0.85 0.21
C VAL A 27 3.55 1.98 0.20
N HIS A 28 3.52 2.79 1.25
CA HIS A 28 4.43 3.90 1.47
C HIS A 28 5.44 3.54 2.56
N GLN A 29 6.73 3.67 2.27
CA GLN A 29 7.80 3.58 3.27
C GLN A 29 8.27 4.99 3.63
N GLN A 30 8.06 5.38 4.89
CA GLN A 30 8.32 6.72 5.43
C GLN A 30 7.51 7.82 4.72
N ASP A 31 7.90 8.18 3.51
CA ASP A 31 7.25 9.19 2.65
C ASP A 31 7.29 8.80 1.16
N GLN A 32 7.93 7.66 0.82
CA GLN A 32 8.11 7.20 -0.54
C GLN A 32 7.15 6.06 -0.84
N LEU A 33 6.41 6.17 -1.95
CA LEU A 33 5.66 5.05 -2.51
C LEU A 33 6.64 3.97 -2.99
N VAL A 34 6.56 2.78 -2.38
CA VAL A 34 7.44 1.65 -2.71
C VAL A 34 6.71 0.52 -3.44
N GLY A 35 5.37 0.50 -3.40
CA GLY A 35 4.58 -0.47 -4.15
C GLY A 35 3.11 -0.09 -4.29
N MET A 36 2.48 -0.57 -5.35
CA MET A 36 1.04 -0.45 -5.61
C MET A 36 0.47 -1.84 -5.82
N PHE A 37 -0.58 -2.19 -5.09
CA PHE A 37 -1.20 -3.52 -5.12
C PHE A 37 -2.68 -3.40 -5.38
N HIS A 38 -3.29 -4.42 -5.99
CA HIS A 38 -4.74 -4.45 -6.19
C HIS A 38 -5.46 -5.27 -5.11
N ILE A 39 -4.73 -5.80 -4.12
CA ILE A 39 -5.22 -6.67 -3.06
C ILE A 39 -4.56 -6.29 -1.73
N GLU A 40 -5.37 -6.08 -0.70
CA GLU A 40 -4.91 -5.71 0.66
C GLU A 40 -3.90 -6.73 1.21
N SER A 41 -4.18 -8.02 1.05
CA SER A 41 -3.31 -9.10 1.54
C SER A 41 -1.91 -9.05 0.92
N ASP A 42 -1.79 -8.65 -0.35
CA ASP A 42 -0.50 -8.55 -1.03
C ASP A 42 0.28 -7.32 -0.52
N ALA A 43 -0.41 -6.19 -0.34
CA ALA A 43 0.16 -4.99 0.26
C ALA A 43 0.64 -5.20 1.71
N LEU A 44 -0.15 -5.93 2.52
CA LEU A 44 0.20 -6.32 3.88
C LEU A 44 1.41 -7.24 3.91
N ARG A 45 1.45 -8.29 3.06
CA ARG A 45 2.63 -9.14 2.97
C ARG A 45 3.86 -8.35 2.57
N TYR A 46 3.75 -7.46 1.59
CA TYR A 46 4.88 -6.65 1.16
C TYR A 46 5.40 -5.72 2.27
N LYS A 47 4.50 -5.16 3.09
CA LYS A 47 4.85 -4.41 4.31
C LYS A 47 5.64 -5.29 5.29
N GLU A 48 5.15 -6.49 5.60
CA GLU A 48 5.81 -7.43 6.51
C GLU A 48 7.20 -7.84 6.01
N GLU A 49 7.32 -8.15 4.71
CA GLU A 49 8.59 -8.51 4.07
C GLU A 49 9.58 -7.36 4.14
N LEU A 50 9.14 -6.11 3.87
CA LEU A 50 9.98 -4.92 4.02
C LEU A 50 10.44 -4.72 5.47
N GLU A 51 9.54 -4.84 6.44
CA GLU A 51 9.90 -4.72 7.87
C GLU A 51 10.90 -5.81 8.29
N ALA A 52 10.77 -7.03 7.76
CA ALA A 52 11.68 -8.14 8.00
C ALA A 52 13.03 -7.97 7.30
N LEU A 53 13.05 -7.48 6.06
CA LEU A 53 14.27 -7.18 5.30
C LEU A 53 15.08 -6.07 5.97
N GLU A 54 14.42 -5.01 6.42
CA GLU A 54 15.05 -3.93 7.18
C GLU A 54 15.64 -4.44 8.50
N SER A 55 14.91 -5.31 9.19
CA SER A 55 15.39 -5.91 10.44
C SER A 55 16.59 -6.85 10.24
N GLN A 56 16.71 -7.46 9.06
CA GLN A 56 17.80 -8.38 8.72
C GLN A 56 19.01 -7.70 8.08
N GLY A 57 18.80 -6.62 7.31
CA GLY A 57 19.84 -5.88 6.59
C GLY A 57 20.59 -4.85 7.45
N ASN A 58 20.13 -4.59 8.67
CA ASN A 58 20.77 -3.65 9.60
C ASN A 58 21.70 -4.33 10.63
N HIS A 59 22.33 -5.46 10.27
CA HIS A 59 23.35 -6.12 11.09
C HIS A 59 24.68 -6.28 10.34
#